data_AF-A0A382PXS0-F1
#
_entry.id   AF-A0A382PXS0-F1
#
_cell.length_a   1.000
_cell.length_b   1.000
_cell.length_c   1.000
_cell.angle_alpha   90.00
_cell.angle_beta   90.00
_cell.angle_gamma   90.00
#
_symmetry.space_group_name_H-M   'P 1'
#
loop_
_entity.id
_entity.type
_entity.pdbx_description
1 polymer ?
#
loop_
_entity_poly.entity_id
_entity_poly.type
_entity_poly.pdbx_seq_one_letter_code
_entity_poly.pdbx_strand_id
1 'polypeptide(L)' 'MIFITRKHEFCASHRLFNPTFSDEKNKSTFGLCNNPNGHGHNYVLEVTLSGEVSDDTGMVFDLKELKKLTHQEI' A
#
# COMPACT_ATOMS: atom_id res chain seq x y z
N MET A 1 5.73 -22.66 12.19
CA MET A 1 5.27 -21.56 11.33
C MET A 1 4.84 -20.34 12.15
N ILE A 2 5.35 -19.14 11.81
CA ILE A 2 4.95 -17.86 12.41
C ILE A 2 4.66 -16.81 11.32
N PHE A 3 4.08 -15.68 11.70
CA PHE A 3 3.87 -14.51 10.85
C PHE A 3 4.80 -13.37 11.26
N ILE A 4 5.37 -12.68 10.28
CA ILE A 4 6.12 -11.44 10.46
C ILE A 4 5.47 -10.35 9.61
N THR A 5 5.31 -9.15 10.18
CA THR A 5 4.71 -8.00 9.48
C THR A 5 5.67 -6.83 9.51
N ARG A 6 5.91 -6.23 8.35
CA ARG A 6 6.69 -5.00 8.21
C ARG A 6 5.79 -3.88 7.74
N LYS A 7 5.72 -2.80 8.54
CA LYS A 7 4.99 -1.57 8.23
C LYS A 7 5.89 -0.58 7.48
N HIS A 8 5.33 0.06 6.47
CA HIS A 8 5.91 1.11 5.65
C HIS A 8 4.95 2.28 5.51
N GLU A 9 5.49 3.49 5.34
CA GLU A 9 4.72 4.71 5.11
C GLU A 9 5.20 5.40 3.84
N PHE A 10 4.27 5.89 3.03
CA PHE A 10 4.58 6.67 1.83
C PHE A 10 3.50 7.71 1.56
N CYS A 11 3.88 8.81 0.92
CA CYS A 11 2.98 9.90 0.58
C CYS A 11 2.62 9.85 -0.90
N ALA A 12 1.33 9.85 -1.23
CA ALA A 12 0.87 9.90 -2.60
C ALA A 12 -0.40 10.74 -2.75
N SER A 13 -0.56 11.33 -3.94
CA SER A 13 -1.79 12.04 -4.33
C SER A 13 -2.54 11.25 -5.38
N HIS A 14 -3.87 11.37 -5.38
CA HIS A 14 -4.75 10.69 -6.32
C HIS A 14 -6.10 11.41 -6.50
N ARG A 15 -6.84 10.95 -7.51
CA ARG A 15 -8.24 11.30 -7.75
C ARG A 15 -9.00 10.02 -8.06
N LEU A 16 -10.11 9.79 -7.37
CA LEU A 16 -11.01 8.70 -7.73
C LEU A 16 -11.89 9.16 -8.90
N PHE A 17 -11.67 8.59 -10.08
CA PHE A 17 -12.40 8.94 -11.30
C PHE A 17 -12.52 7.69 -12.19
N ASN A 18 -13.73 7.41 -12.65
CA ASN A 18 -13.98 6.37 -13.64
C ASN A 18 -14.21 7.03 -15.02
N PRO A 19 -13.35 6.76 -16.03
CA PRO A 19 -13.46 7.37 -17.35
C PRO A 19 -14.72 6.95 -18.14
N THR A 20 -15.42 5.90 -17.69
CA THR A 20 -16.68 5.45 -18.30
C THR A 20 -17.92 6.09 -17.68
N PHE A 21 -17.77 6.87 -16.60
CA PHE A 21 -18.87 7.55 -15.92
C PHE A 21 -18.97 9.00 -16.43
N SER A 22 -20.19 9.56 -16.47
CA SER A 22 -20.35 11.01 -16.62
C SER A 22 -19.75 11.75 -15.41
N ASP A 23 -19.50 13.04 -15.54
CA ASP A 23 -18.97 13.85 -14.45
C ASP A 23 -19.93 13.91 -13.25
N GLU A 24 -21.24 13.98 -13.50
CA GLU A 24 -22.25 13.95 -12.44
C GLU A 24 -22.23 12.62 -11.69
N LYS A 25 -22.09 11.51 -12.42
CA LYS A 25 -22.01 10.17 -11.83
C LYS A 25 -20.71 9.99 -11.04
N ASN A 26 -19.59 10.50 -11.55
CA ASN A 26 -18.31 10.50 -10.83
C ASN A 26 -18.42 11.31 -9.52
N LYS A 27 -19.01 12.51 -9.59
CA LYS A 27 -19.21 13.38 -8.44
C LYS A 27 -20.15 12.76 -7.41
N SER A 28 -21.25 12.13 -7.82
CA SER A 28 -22.18 11.47 -6.91
C SER A 28 -21.60 10.20 -6.29
N THR A 29 -20.78 9.45 -7.03
CA THR A 29 -20.17 8.19 -6.57
C THR A 29 -18.99 8.43 -5.63
N PHE A 30 -18.08 9.33 -5.99
CA PHE A 30 -16.80 9.51 -5.30
C PHE A 30 -16.73 10.79 -4.46
N GLY A 31 -17.71 11.70 -4.57
CA GLY A 31 -17.82 12.89 -3.73
C GLY A 31 -16.55 13.76 -3.73
N LEU A 32 -16.07 14.11 -2.53
CA LEU A 32 -14.86 14.92 -2.35
C LEU A 32 -13.60 14.25 -2.95
N CYS A 33 -13.57 12.92 -3.01
CA CYS A 33 -12.44 12.18 -3.59
C CYS A 33 -12.35 12.33 -5.13
N ASN A 34 -13.39 12.87 -5.78
CA ASN A 34 -13.40 13.19 -7.21
C ASN A 34 -12.87 14.59 -7.54
N ASN A 35 -12.35 15.36 -6.57
CA ASN A 35 -11.80 16.70 -6.80
C ASN A 35 -10.93 16.72 -8.07
N PRO A 36 -11.18 17.61 -9.06
CA PRO A 36 -10.39 17.66 -10.29
C PRO A 36 -8.88 17.85 -10.06
N ASN A 37 -8.51 18.53 -8.97
CA ASN A 37 -7.11 18.71 -8.56
C ASN A 37 -6.59 17.59 -7.64
N GLY A 38 -7.38 16.54 -7.40
CA GLY A 38 -7.04 15.41 -6.54
C GLY A 38 -7.02 15.76 -5.04
N HIS A 39 -6.48 14.83 -4.27
CA HIS A 39 -6.16 14.95 -2.84
C HIS A 39 -5.03 13.97 -2.51
N GLY A 40 -4.49 14.00 -1.29
CA GLY A 40 -3.36 13.12 -0.92
C GLY A 40 -3.53 12.47 0.44
N HIS A 41 -2.69 11.46 0.67
CA HIS A 41 -2.64 10.68 1.90
C HIS A 41 -1.21 10.31 2.26
N ASN A 42 -0.99 10.10 3.55
CA ASN A 42 0.16 9.37 4.08
C ASN A 42 -0.30 7.93 4.26
N TYR A 43 -0.07 7.09 3.25
CA TYR A 43 -0.48 5.70 3.25
C TYR A 43 0.39 4.86 4.16
N VAL A 44 -0.24 3.89 4.81
CA VAL A 44 0.43 2.82 5.56
C VAL A 44 0.30 1.53 4.76
N LEU A 45 1.44 0.92 4.40
CA LEU A 45 1.50 -0.41 3.82
C LEU A 45 2.04 -1.41 4.85
N GLU A 46 1.30 -2.48 5.10
CA GLU A 46 1.74 -3.59 5.94
C GLU A 46 1.95 -4.84 5.08
N VAL A 47 3.19 -5.30 5.00
CA VAL A 47 3.56 -6.52 4.28
C VAL A 47 3.75 -7.63 5.28
N THR A 48 2.94 -8.68 5.18
CA THR A 48 2.97 -9.83 6.07
C THR A 48 3.46 -11.07 5.33
N LEU A 49 4.47 -11.74 5.90
CA LEU A 49 4.99 -13.02 5.44
C LEU A 49 4.72 -14.09 6.49
N SER A 50 4.51 -15.33 6.05
CA SER A 50 4.39 -16.50 6.92
C SER A 50 5.42 -17.55 6.54
N GLY A 51 6.03 -18.19 7.52
CA GLY A 51 6.95 -19.29 7.26
C GLY A 51 7.51 -19.93 8.52
N GLU A 52 8.33 -20.96 8.32
CA GLU A 52 9.13 -21.55 9.39
C GLU A 52 10.29 -20.63 9.76
N VAL A 53 10.69 -20.71 11.02
CA VAL A 53 11.88 -19.99 11.50
C VAL A 53 13.10 -20.81 11.13
N SER A 54 14.04 -20.22 10.41
CA SER A 54 15.33 -20.86 10.13
C SER A 54 16.11 -21.08 11.43
N ASP A 55 16.54 -22.31 11.69
CA ASP A 55 17.33 -22.65 12.89
C ASP A 55 18.69 -21.94 12.91
N ASP A 56 19.30 -21.71 11.74
CA ASP A 56 20.62 -21.05 11.62
C ASP A 56 20.56 -19.54 11.89
N THR A 57 19.46 -18.89 11.51
CA THR A 57 19.35 -17.42 11.49
C THR A 57 18.32 -16.85 12.45
N GLY A 58 17.39 -17.67 12.94
CA GLY A 58 16.25 -17.23 13.74
C GLY A 58 15.23 -16.38 12.98
N MET A 59 15.28 -16.36 11.64
CA MET A 59 14.43 -15.53 10.80
C MET A 59 13.50 -16.36 9.93
N VAL A 60 12.30 -15.84 9.66
CA VAL A 60 11.42 -16.32 8.57
C VAL A 60 11.91 -15.78 7.22
N PHE A 61 12.38 -14.54 7.21
CA PHE A 61 12.91 -13.84 6.03
C PHE A 61 13.83 -12.70 6.49
N ASP A 62 14.82 -12.31 5.68
CA ASP A 62 15.66 -11.14 5.99
C ASP A 62 14.83 -9.85 5.88
N LEU A 63 14.60 -9.19 7.01
CA LEU A 63 13.84 -7.95 7.07
C LEU A 63 14.48 -6.78 6.31
N LYS A 64 15.78 -6.82 6.02
CA LYS A 64 16.48 -5.83 5.17
C LYS A 64 16.16 -6.06 3.70
N GLU A 65 16.12 -7.32 3.27
CA GLU A 65 15.70 -7.68 1.92
C GLU A 65 14.23 -7.32 1.71
N LEU A 66 13.36 -7.60 2.69
CA LEU A 66 11.95 -7.22 2.62
C LEU A 66 11.80 -5.71 2.50
N LYS A 67 12.57 -4.93 3.27
CA LYS A 67 12.60 -3.47 3.15
C LYS A 67 12.98 -3.02 1.74
N LYS A 68 14.02 -3.64 1.14
CA LYS A 68 14.52 -3.28 -0.18
C LYS A 68 13.46 -3.57 -1.24
N LEU A 69 12.87 -4.77 -1.22
CA LEU A 69 11.82 -5.18 -2.15
C LEU A 69 10.61 -4.24 -2.05
N THR A 70 10.11 -4.01 -0.82
CA THR A 70 8.97 -3.11 -0.62
C THR A 70 9.26 -1.68 -1.07
N HIS A 71 10.49 -1.20 -0.96
CA HIS A 71 10.86 0.13 -1.45
C HIS A 71 11.07 0.20 -2.97
N GLN A 72 11.30 -0.92 -3.65
CA GLN A 72 11.40 -0.95 -5.11
C GLN A 72 10.03 -0.93 -5.79
N GLU A 73 9.00 -1.48 -5.12
CA GLU A 73 7.64 -1.61 -5.65
C GLU A 73 6.74 -0.40 -5.34
N ILE A 74 7.19 0.53 -4.49
CA ILE A 74 6.50 1.78 -4.11
C ILE A 74 7.25 2.97 -4.69
#